data_AF-A0A6A6TD99-F1
#
_entry.id   AF-A0A6A6TD99-F1
#
_cell.length_a   1.000
_cell.length_b   1.000
_cell.length_c   1.000
_cell.angle_alpha   90.00
_cell.angle_beta   90.00
_cell.angle_gamma   90.00
#
_symmetry.space_group_name_H-M   'P 1'
#
loop_
_entity.id
_entity.type
_entity.pdbx_description
1 polymer ?
#
loop_
_entity_poly.entity_id
_entity_poly.type
_entity_poly.pdbx_seq_one_letter_code
_entity_poly.pdbx_strand_id
1 'polypeptide(L)'
;MSENWRLLDYAKDAEDTAAGLHVFLSEIPEYSRDITGDIAELFAISNALHTLNEGLESTRYGRWSGRIHRDLDVVLPSLGHTLDDVRDMFNRSKKKKQAPGAFPGTPPYARIWEHTCDEFKAQGIALPMRLELYRTYLQGMFDMLKGMPSDDELDHIRTRISKMLKKQQPVDSYFSRLNIGDPRAYGPRTPRPHSPIPARPHIPRHETYPAYQHPPPPPPPPPPPPVFPHSPVYGEIPFIPGDIPFVPPPVPEIPQSPTYSTASSQTFSTHSNDSGNNVAHWAMKIFDGRHSSTPFKTLGQPTRCLGRDEPQAIELLDSDGFQKVLETPFEATNVWVRLYWRTDDNRARILFLTLDSSGRRVRYCFPLTGLKVLRTESCLQLCRVNRQDGQLDLWANLRFTLYERMVLFYCTMVAMKRQDEVSAPAGLDDFFQPGENQEYGGEIQDNTYLHAFRIFRDKDSGCVRFEATARRGPLKTIPIWTAFVTQYIGHRGWMKRVGSSTVQFKDLHPYVFHQGYTLPKGPSGKYQLTFTSPEDTKEFMSTFHYIKTR
;
A
#
# COMPACT_ATOMS: atom_id res chain seq x y z
N MET A 1 2.29 49.85 -4.37
CA MET A 1 1.34 48.79 -4.71
C MET A 1 1.43 47.77 -3.61
N SER A 2 0.47 47.79 -2.68
CA SER A 2 0.47 47.01 -1.45
C SER A 2 0.03 45.57 -1.75
N GLU A 3 0.95 44.62 -1.72
CA GLU A 3 0.58 43.26 -1.36
C GLU A 3 0.03 43.35 0.06
N ASN A 4 -1.26 43.10 0.24
CA ASN A 4 -1.87 43.12 1.57
C ASN A 4 -1.50 41.78 2.22
N TRP A 5 -0.34 41.71 2.89
CA TRP A 5 -0.01 40.55 3.70
C TRP A 5 -1.13 40.39 4.72
N ARG A 6 -1.78 39.23 4.71
CA ARG A 6 -2.92 38.92 5.56
C ARG A 6 -2.48 38.65 7.01
N LEU A 7 -1.69 39.55 7.60
CA LEU A 7 -1.11 39.41 8.94
C LEU A 7 -2.19 39.17 9.99
N LEU A 8 -3.30 39.90 9.87
CA LEU A 8 -4.47 39.76 10.75
C LEU A 8 -5.19 38.42 10.56
N ASP A 9 -5.17 37.82 9.36
CA ASP A 9 -5.73 36.48 9.16
C ASP A 9 -4.84 35.43 9.83
N TYR A 10 -3.51 35.55 9.73
CA TYR A 10 -2.58 34.67 10.44
C TYR A 10 -2.63 34.84 11.98
N ALA A 11 -2.88 36.07 12.46
CA ALA A 11 -3.06 36.35 13.88
C ALA A 11 -4.29 35.61 14.41
N LYS A 12 -5.41 35.75 13.68
CA LYS A 12 -6.64 35.03 13.96
C LYS A 12 -6.47 33.51 13.88
N ASP A 13 -5.76 33.00 12.86
CA ASP A 13 -5.47 31.57 12.73
C ASP A 13 -4.67 31.04 13.92
N ALA A 14 -3.74 31.82 14.48
CA ALA A 14 -2.98 31.45 15.66
C ALA A 14 -3.88 31.38 16.92
N GLU A 15 -4.79 32.34 17.09
CA GLU A 15 -5.78 32.34 18.18
C GLU A 15 -6.76 31.17 18.06
N ASP A 16 -7.29 30.90 16.87
CA ASP A 16 -8.18 29.78 16.60
C ASP A 16 -7.47 28.44 16.87
N THR A 17 -6.18 28.35 16.56
CA THR A 17 -5.34 27.17 16.86
C THR A 17 -5.14 27.00 18.37
N ALA A 18 -4.88 28.10 19.10
CA ALA A 18 -4.73 28.10 20.56
C ALA A 18 -6.03 27.66 21.25
N ALA A 19 -7.17 28.19 20.79
CA ALA A 19 -8.51 27.78 21.24
C ALA A 19 -8.76 26.29 21.02
N GLY A 20 -8.27 25.72 19.91
CA GLY A 20 -8.29 24.28 19.68
C GLY A 20 -7.51 23.50 20.73
N LEU A 21 -6.27 23.90 21.02
CA LEU A 21 -5.39 23.19 21.96
C LEU A 21 -5.93 23.14 23.39
N HIS A 22 -6.77 24.11 23.80
CA HIS A 22 -7.44 24.07 25.10
C HIS A 22 -8.27 22.79 25.33
N VAL A 23 -8.78 22.15 24.27
CA VAL A 23 -9.52 20.88 24.38
C VAL A 23 -8.64 19.76 24.94
N PHE A 24 -7.34 19.78 24.69
CA PHE A 24 -6.43 18.74 25.19
C PHE A 24 -6.10 18.89 26.68
N LEU A 25 -6.21 20.09 27.27
CA LEU A 25 -5.82 20.34 28.66
C LEU A 25 -6.64 19.53 29.67
N SER A 26 -7.94 19.32 29.41
CA SER A 26 -8.81 18.50 30.26
C SER A 26 -8.71 17.01 29.97
N GLU A 27 -8.32 16.64 28.75
CA GLU A 27 -8.33 15.26 28.27
C GLU A 27 -7.00 14.53 28.50
N ILE A 28 -5.88 15.26 28.51
CA ILE A 28 -4.52 14.74 28.74
C ILE A 28 -3.73 15.62 29.73
N PRO A 29 -4.14 15.64 31.02
CA PRO A 29 -3.51 16.49 32.03
C PRO A 29 -2.01 16.25 32.21
N GLU A 30 -1.51 15.06 31.86
CA GLU A 30 -0.09 14.71 31.90
C GLU A 30 0.80 15.57 30.98
N TYR A 31 0.26 16.17 29.91
CA TYR A 31 0.96 17.12 29.03
C TYR A 31 0.53 18.57 29.22
N SER A 32 -0.26 18.87 30.25
CA SER A 32 -0.86 20.19 30.48
C SER A 32 0.14 21.35 30.48
N ARG A 33 1.34 21.13 31.02
CA ARG A 33 2.40 22.15 31.04
C ARG A 33 2.88 22.51 29.63
N ASP A 34 3.13 21.51 28.79
CA ASP A 34 3.65 21.70 27.44
C ASP A 34 2.59 22.35 26.54
N ILE A 35 1.35 21.86 26.61
CA ILE A 35 0.21 22.42 25.86
C ILE A 35 -0.05 23.88 26.27
N THR A 36 0.00 24.19 27.58
CA THR A 36 -0.17 25.57 28.07
C THR A 36 0.94 26.48 27.54
N GLY A 37 2.17 25.97 27.45
CA GLY A 37 3.29 26.68 26.85
C GLY A 37 3.05 27.01 25.37
N ASP A 38 2.63 26.02 24.59
CA ASP A 38 2.31 26.21 23.17
C ASP A 38 1.16 27.19 22.94
N ILE A 39 0.11 27.13 23.77
CA ILE A 39 -1.01 28.10 23.76
C ILE A 39 -0.51 29.53 24.02
N ALA A 40 0.35 29.71 25.04
CA ALA A 40 0.90 31.02 25.37
C ALA A 40 1.73 31.59 24.20
N GLU A 41 2.56 30.75 23.57
CA GLU A 41 3.34 31.16 22.39
C GLU A 41 2.44 31.52 21.20
N LEU A 42 1.33 30.80 20.96
CA LEU A 42 0.38 31.13 19.89
C LEU A 42 -0.31 32.50 20.09
N PHE A 43 -0.72 32.82 21.31
CA PHE A 43 -1.24 34.15 21.63
C PHE A 43 -0.17 35.24 21.50
N ALA A 44 1.07 34.94 21.89
CA ALA A 44 2.18 35.86 21.71
C ALA A 44 2.51 36.09 20.22
N ILE A 45 2.41 35.07 19.37
CA ILE A 45 2.51 35.18 17.91
C ILE A 45 1.38 36.06 17.35
N SER A 46 0.13 35.84 17.77
CA SER A 46 -1.01 36.69 17.36
C SER A 46 -0.73 38.16 17.70
N ASN A 47 -0.34 38.45 18.95
CA ASN A 47 -0.03 39.80 19.37
C ASN A 47 1.15 40.41 18.58
N ALA A 48 2.19 39.64 18.29
CA ALA A 48 3.31 40.08 17.47
C ALA A 48 2.89 40.43 16.04
N LEU A 49 1.98 39.66 15.43
CA LEU A 49 1.41 39.92 14.11
C LEU A 49 0.55 41.18 14.09
N HIS A 50 -0.30 41.39 15.11
CA HIS A 50 -1.08 42.63 15.28
C HIS A 50 -0.17 43.85 15.39
N THR A 51 0.80 43.78 16.30
CA THR A 51 1.74 44.87 16.56
C THR A 51 2.59 45.20 15.33
N LEU A 52 3.01 44.17 14.57
CA LEU A 52 3.73 44.36 13.32
C LEU A 52 2.84 44.97 12.23
N ASN A 53 1.58 44.58 12.12
CA ASN A 53 0.62 45.16 11.18
C ASN A 53 0.42 46.66 11.43
N GLU A 54 0.15 47.05 12.68
CA GLU A 54 0.04 48.45 13.08
C GLU A 54 1.33 49.24 12.81
N GLY A 55 2.49 48.61 13.06
CA GLY A 55 3.80 49.18 12.77
C GLY A 55 4.03 49.45 11.27
N LEU A 56 3.58 48.54 10.41
CA LEU A 56 3.72 48.64 8.95
C LEU A 56 2.76 49.65 8.32
N GLU A 57 1.58 49.85 8.91
CA GLU A 57 0.62 50.89 8.50
C GLU A 57 1.10 52.31 8.88
N SER A 58 2.00 52.42 9.85
CA SER A 58 2.57 53.70 10.26
C SER A 58 3.59 54.21 9.22
N THR A 59 3.32 55.41 8.67
CA THR A 59 4.07 56.02 7.55
C THR A 59 5.54 56.38 7.86
N ARG A 60 6.04 56.06 9.06
CA ARG A 60 7.36 56.50 9.58
C ARG A 60 8.51 55.52 9.35
N TYR A 61 8.26 54.30 8.89
CA TYR A 61 9.25 53.21 8.93
C TYR A 61 9.73 52.69 7.57
N GLY A 62 9.66 53.53 6.53
CA GLY A 62 9.94 53.16 5.14
C GLY A 62 11.33 52.60 4.83
N ARG A 63 12.33 52.74 5.73
CA ARG A 63 13.71 52.25 5.50
C ARG A 63 13.83 50.73 5.60
N TRP A 64 13.09 50.09 6.50
CA TRP A 64 13.21 48.65 6.78
C TRP A 64 12.11 47.80 6.16
N SER A 65 11.08 48.45 5.60
CA SER A 65 9.91 47.80 4.99
C SER A 65 10.31 46.74 3.95
N GLY A 66 11.24 47.05 3.03
CA GLY A 66 11.68 46.11 1.99
C GLY A 66 12.42 44.86 2.51
N ARG A 67 13.05 44.90 3.69
CA ARG A 67 13.60 43.71 4.33
C ARG A 67 12.49 42.89 4.98
N ILE A 68 11.62 43.55 5.73
CA ILE A 68 10.50 42.92 6.44
C ILE A 68 9.57 42.20 5.45
N HIS A 69 9.26 42.78 4.29
CA HIS A 69 8.46 42.09 3.27
C HIS A 69 9.10 40.76 2.83
N ARG A 70 10.41 40.76 2.56
CA ARG A 70 11.15 39.53 2.20
C ARG A 70 11.22 38.51 3.34
N ASP A 71 11.12 38.97 4.58
CA ASP A 71 11.07 38.11 5.76
C ASP A 71 9.68 37.50 5.95
N LEU A 72 8.63 38.29 5.72
CA LEU A 72 7.23 37.85 5.73
C LEU A 72 6.95 36.76 4.70
N ASP A 73 7.57 36.84 3.52
CA ASP A 73 7.47 35.80 2.47
C ASP A 73 8.04 34.43 2.91
N VAL A 74 8.84 34.40 3.97
CA VAL A 74 9.41 33.17 4.52
C VAL A 74 8.66 32.73 5.78
N VAL A 75 8.43 33.65 6.71
CA VAL A 75 7.83 33.28 8.01
C VAL A 75 6.34 32.97 7.90
N LEU A 76 5.56 33.70 7.11
CA LEU A 76 4.11 33.50 7.04
C LEU A 76 3.72 32.16 6.42
N PRO A 77 4.31 31.70 5.29
CA PRO A 77 4.01 30.37 4.77
C PRO A 77 4.42 29.26 5.73
N SER A 78 5.55 29.41 6.42
CA SER A 78 6.04 28.40 7.37
C SER A 78 5.18 28.31 8.64
N LEU A 79 4.77 29.47 9.16
CA LEU A 79 3.79 29.58 10.23
C LEU A 79 2.45 28.96 9.80
N GLY A 80 1.95 29.29 8.61
CA GLY A 80 0.72 28.74 8.04
C GLY A 80 0.70 27.21 8.02
N HIS A 81 1.75 26.59 7.47
CA HIS A 81 1.88 25.14 7.49
C HIS A 81 1.88 24.57 8.91
N THR A 82 2.52 25.25 9.86
CA THR A 82 2.55 24.80 11.25
C THR A 82 1.17 24.88 11.91
N LEU A 83 0.44 25.99 11.70
CA LEU A 83 -0.92 26.17 12.21
C LEU A 83 -1.89 25.17 11.57
N ASP A 84 -1.74 24.90 10.28
CA ASP A 84 -2.52 23.88 9.57
C ASP A 84 -2.25 22.48 10.13
N ASP A 85 -0.98 22.11 10.34
CA ASP A 85 -0.60 20.82 10.92
C ASP A 85 -1.17 20.64 12.33
N VAL A 86 -1.11 21.68 13.18
CA VAL A 86 -1.71 21.65 14.53
C VAL A 86 -3.24 21.58 14.46
N ARG A 87 -3.90 22.30 13.55
CA ARG A 87 -5.37 22.24 13.39
C ARG A 87 -5.82 20.89 12.81
N ASP A 88 -5.04 20.31 11.90
CA ASP A 88 -5.36 19.01 11.34
C ASP A 88 -5.17 17.86 12.34
N MET A 89 -4.44 18.06 13.44
CA MET A 89 -4.45 17.17 14.60
C MET A 89 -5.89 16.84 15.05
N PHE A 90 -6.78 17.84 15.07
CA PHE A 90 -8.20 17.68 15.45
C PHE A 90 -9.03 16.96 14.38
N ASN A 91 -8.69 17.17 13.10
CA ASN A 91 -9.38 16.53 11.97
C ASN A 91 -8.95 15.08 11.74
N ARG A 92 -7.71 14.72 12.11
CA ARG A 92 -7.21 13.34 12.11
C ARG A 92 -8.02 12.46 13.05
N SER A 93 -8.58 13.02 14.13
CA SER A 93 -9.53 12.30 14.99
C SER A 93 -10.92 12.11 14.36
N LYS A 94 -11.39 13.05 13.52
CA LYS A 94 -12.76 13.01 12.94
C LYS A 94 -12.83 12.26 11.61
N LYS A 95 -11.74 12.25 10.84
CA LYS A 95 -11.65 11.56 9.52
C LYS A 95 -11.25 10.08 9.66
N LYS A 96 -10.67 9.69 10.78
CA LYS A 96 -10.47 8.29 11.18
C LYS A 96 -11.74 7.79 11.88
N LYS A 97 -12.50 6.86 11.29
CA LYS A 97 -13.35 5.97 12.10
C LYS A 97 -12.41 5.07 12.91
N GLN A 98 -11.92 5.58 14.04
CA GLN A 98 -11.05 4.81 14.94
C GLN A 98 -11.86 4.20 16.08
N ALA A 99 -11.40 3.02 16.49
CA ALA A 99 -11.89 2.18 17.58
C ALA A 99 -11.94 2.96 18.91
N PRO A 100 -12.80 2.54 19.86
CA PRO A 100 -13.11 3.34 21.04
C PRO A 100 -11.86 3.47 21.92
N GLY A 101 -11.57 4.69 22.37
CA GLY A 101 -10.88 4.87 23.64
C GLY A 101 -11.71 4.26 24.79
N ALA A 102 -11.35 4.53 26.04
CA ALA A 102 -12.07 3.98 27.21
C ALA A 102 -13.61 4.17 27.17
N PHE A 103 -14.12 5.07 26.32
CA PHE A 103 -15.53 5.18 25.93
C PHE A 103 -15.70 5.36 24.41
N PRO A 104 -16.79 4.83 23.81
CA PRO A 104 -17.10 5.05 22.38
C PRO A 104 -17.30 6.53 22.07
N GLY A 105 -16.49 7.08 21.16
CA GLY A 105 -16.62 8.45 20.66
C GLY A 105 -15.56 9.45 21.16
N THR A 106 -14.71 9.06 22.11
CA THR A 106 -13.64 9.94 22.61
C THR A 106 -12.35 9.77 21.79
N PRO A 107 -11.80 10.85 21.19
CA PRO A 107 -10.50 10.84 20.52
C PRO A 107 -9.39 10.28 21.43
N PRO A 108 -8.43 9.48 20.93
CA PRO A 108 -7.26 9.09 21.70
C PRO A 108 -6.27 10.27 21.81
N TYR A 109 -6.63 11.30 22.59
CA TYR A 109 -5.94 12.59 22.67
C TYR A 109 -4.43 12.43 22.96
N ALA A 110 -4.01 11.56 23.87
CA ALA A 110 -2.60 11.36 24.19
C ALA A 110 -1.79 10.89 22.97
N ARG A 111 -2.29 9.90 22.25
CA ARG A 111 -1.62 9.38 21.04
C ARG A 111 -1.62 10.40 19.90
N ILE A 112 -2.69 11.16 19.76
CA ILE A 112 -2.80 12.22 18.75
C ILE A 112 -1.75 13.32 19.04
N TRP A 113 -1.63 13.72 20.32
CA TRP A 113 -0.65 14.69 20.77
C TRP A 113 0.78 14.19 20.54
N GLU A 114 1.13 13.00 21.05
CA GLU A 114 2.46 12.39 20.90
C GLU A 114 2.86 12.26 19.43
N HIS A 115 1.97 11.73 18.58
CA HIS A 115 2.22 11.59 17.15
C HIS A 115 2.51 12.94 16.47
N THR A 116 1.74 13.97 16.82
CA THR A 116 1.92 15.31 16.23
C THR A 116 3.23 15.94 16.72
N CYS A 117 3.58 15.77 17.99
CA CYS A 117 4.88 16.19 18.52
C CYS A 117 6.05 15.49 17.82
N ASP A 118 5.92 14.20 17.54
CA ASP A 118 6.94 13.40 16.85
C ASP A 118 7.07 13.79 15.38
N GLU A 119 5.98 14.10 14.68
CA GLU A 119 6.02 14.68 13.33
C GLU A 119 6.79 15.99 13.31
N PHE A 120 6.54 16.90 14.25
CA PHE A 120 7.29 18.15 14.33
C PHE A 120 8.79 17.90 14.57
N LYS A 121 9.13 16.99 15.49
CA LYS A 121 10.54 16.59 15.69
C LYS A 121 11.15 16.00 14.43
N ALA A 122 10.42 15.17 13.68
CA ALA A 122 10.89 14.54 12.45
C ALA A 122 11.21 15.54 11.33
N GLN A 123 10.42 16.63 11.21
CA GLN A 123 10.78 17.70 10.26
C GLN A 123 11.97 18.56 10.77
N GLY A 124 12.42 18.34 12.01
CA GLY A 124 13.73 18.76 12.54
C GLY A 124 13.68 19.81 13.65
N ILE A 125 12.49 20.28 14.05
CA ILE A 125 12.31 21.25 15.15
C ILE A 125 11.01 20.90 15.89
N ALA A 126 11.05 20.71 17.20
CA ALA A 126 9.85 20.45 18.01
C ALA A 126 8.89 21.66 18.01
N LEU A 127 7.59 21.43 18.19
CA LEU A 127 6.55 22.47 18.16
C LEU A 127 6.85 23.70 19.04
N PRO A 128 7.21 23.55 20.33
CA PRO A 128 7.47 24.72 21.19
C PRO A 128 8.58 25.62 20.64
N MET A 129 9.67 24.99 20.19
CA MET A 129 10.82 25.69 19.61
C MET A 129 10.47 26.36 18.26
N ARG A 130 9.51 25.83 17.49
CA ARG A 130 9.04 26.51 16.27
C ARG A 130 8.23 27.75 16.58
N LEU A 131 7.30 27.64 17.52
CA LEU A 131 6.44 28.75 17.92
C LEU A 131 7.29 29.89 18.50
N GLU A 132 8.26 29.55 19.34
CA GLU A 132 9.23 30.51 19.87
C GLU A 132 10.05 31.19 18.76
N LEU A 133 10.50 30.43 17.75
CA LEU A 133 11.21 30.99 16.59
C LEU A 133 10.33 31.96 15.81
N TYR A 134 9.07 31.63 15.55
CA TYR A 134 8.14 32.53 14.86
C TYR A 134 7.88 33.80 15.67
N ARG A 135 7.57 33.67 16.97
CA ARG A 135 7.35 34.81 17.87
C ARG A 135 8.56 35.74 17.89
N THR A 136 9.74 35.18 18.13
CA THR A 136 11.00 35.94 18.24
C THR A 136 11.32 36.64 16.92
N TYR A 137 11.10 35.97 15.78
CA TYR A 137 11.32 36.56 14.47
C TYR A 137 10.36 37.72 14.17
N LEU A 138 9.06 37.53 14.47
CA LEU A 138 8.03 38.55 14.28
C LEU A 138 8.28 39.77 15.18
N GLN A 139 8.65 39.54 16.44
CA GLN A 139 9.00 40.59 17.39
C GLN A 139 10.24 41.37 16.94
N GLY A 140 11.30 40.67 16.51
CA GLY A 140 12.50 41.34 16.01
C GLY A 140 12.27 42.12 14.73
N MET A 141 11.35 41.70 13.85
CA MET A 141 10.91 42.52 12.71
C MET A 141 10.22 43.82 13.16
N PHE A 142 9.43 43.76 14.22
CA PHE A 142 8.83 44.97 14.79
C PHE A 142 9.87 45.87 15.49
N ASP A 143 10.86 45.29 16.17
CA ASP A 143 11.95 46.04 16.79
C ASP A 143 12.85 46.71 15.73
N MET A 144 13.05 46.06 14.57
CA MET A 144 13.68 46.66 13.39
C MET A 144 12.90 47.88 12.89
N LEU A 145 11.56 47.83 12.86
CA LEU A 145 10.75 49.01 12.54
C LEU A 145 11.03 50.14 13.52
N LYS A 146 11.14 49.84 14.83
CA LYS A 146 11.49 50.83 15.87
C LYS A 146 12.94 51.33 15.82
N GLY A 147 13.77 50.79 14.93
CA GLY A 147 15.18 51.19 14.78
C GLY A 147 16.12 50.57 15.81
N MET A 148 15.71 49.49 16.48
CA MET A 148 16.59 48.71 17.36
C MET A 148 17.32 47.63 16.53
N PRO A 149 18.67 47.60 16.51
CA PRO A 149 19.41 46.66 15.68
C PRO A 149 19.53 45.28 16.35
N SER A 150 19.07 44.23 15.67
CA SER A 150 19.47 42.85 15.93
C SER A 150 19.50 42.07 14.60
N ASP A 151 20.59 42.21 13.84
CA ASP A 151 20.68 41.65 12.49
C ASP A 151 21.12 40.18 12.49
N ASP A 152 22.12 39.83 13.29
CA ASP A 152 22.76 38.51 13.26
C ASP A 152 21.84 37.39 13.77
N GLU A 153 21.06 37.67 14.83
CA GLU A 153 20.12 36.71 15.39
C GLU A 153 18.92 36.48 14.46
N LEU A 154 18.41 37.55 13.84
CA LEU A 154 17.32 37.45 12.88
C LEU A 154 17.73 36.69 11.62
N ASP A 155 18.94 36.91 11.09
CA ASP A 155 19.42 36.16 9.92
C ASP A 155 19.60 34.66 10.22
N HIS A 156 20.00 34.32 11.46
CA HIS A 156 20.06 32.95 11.91
C HIS A 156 18.66 32.30 11.98
N ILE A 157 17.69 33.00 12.56
CA ILE A 157 16.30 32.55 12.65
C ILE A 157 15.70 32.41 11.24
N ARG A 158 15.91 33.39 10.35
CA ARG A 158 15.49 33.36 8.94
C ARG A 158 16.00 32.11 8.23
N THR A 159 17.27 31.77 8.44
CA THR A 159 17.89 30.58 7.83
C THR A 159 17.26 29.29 8.35
N ARG A 160 16.96 29.21 9.65
CA ARG A 160 16.30 28.05 10.25
C ARG A 160 14.88 27.89 9.73
N ILE A 161 14.09 28.97 9.68
CA ILE A 161 12.73 28.96 9.13
C ILE A 161 12.76 28.60 7.63
N SER A 162 13.68 29.15 6.85
CA SER A 162 13.81 28.82 5.41
C SER A 162 14.11 27.34 5.18
N LYS A 163 14.97 26.74 6.01
CA LYS A 163 15.27 25.28 5.94
C LYS A 163 14.04 24.46 6.32
N MET A 164 13.30 24.89 7.33
CA MET A 164 12.05 24.24 7.75
C MET A 164 10.98 24.34 6.66
N LEU A 165 10.78 25.52 6.07
CA LEU A 165 9.81 25.75 4.99
C LEU A 165 10.09 24.85 3.77
N LYS A 166 11.36 24.64 3.41
CA LYS A 166 11.72 23.70 2.32
C LYS A 166 11.32 22.26 2.60
N LYS A 167 11.24 21.85 3.88
CA LYS A 167 10.77 20.53 4.29
C LYS A 167 9.25 20.47 4.42
N GLN A 168 8.61 21.60 4.75
CA GLN A 168 7.15 21.74 4.81
C GLN A 168 6.52 21.78 3.40
N GLN A 169 7.23 22.31 2.41
CA GLN A 169 6.79 22.33 1.02
C GLN A 169 6.95 20.94 0.36
N PRO A 170 5.87 20.31 -0.12
CA PRO A 170 5.96 19.08 -0.89
C PRO A 170 6.76 19.31 -2.19
N VAL A 171 7.49 18.28 -2.64
CA VAL A 171 8.24 18.27 -3.92
C VAL A 171 7.33 18.51 -5.15
N ASP A 172 6.01 18.58 -4.97
CA ASP A 172 5.01 18.85 -6.01
C ASP A 172 4.93 20.33 -6.49
N SER A 173 5.69 21.25 -5.88
CA SER A 173 5.67 22.70 -6.24
C SER A 173 6.07 23.01 -7.70
N TYR A 174 6.71 22.08 -8.40
CA TYR A 174 6.99 22.22 -9.84
C TYR A 174 5.75 22.02 -10.73
N PHE A 175 4.80 21.15 -10.32
CA PHE A 175 3.61 20.85 -11.12
C PHE A 175 2.47 21.85 -10.90
N SER A 176 2.42 22.52 -9.74
CA SER A 176 1.40 23.54 -9.46
C SER A 176 1.61 24.84 -10.27
N ARG A 177 2.82 25.10 -10.77
CA ARG A 177 3.14 26.30 -11.59
C ARG A 177 2.82 26.15 -13.08
N LEU A 178 2.41 24.96 -13.52
CA LEU A 178 1.93 24.72 -14.90
C LEU A 178 0.41 24.91 -15.05
N ASN A 179 -0.32 25.14 -13.95
CA ASN A 179 -1.74 25.53 -13.99
C ASN A 179 -1.87 27.05 -14.13
N ILE A 180 -1.79 27.53 -15.37
CA ILE A 180 -2.37 28.82 -15.75
C ILE A 180 -3.91 28.68 -15.70
N GLY A 181 -4.52 29.28 -14.67
CA GLY A 181 -5.88 29.83 -14.64
C GLY A 181 -7.09 28.91 -14.84
N ASP A 182 -7.84 28.63 -13.77
CA ASP A 182 -9.28 28.32 -13.86
C ASP A 182 -10.11 29.57 -13.49
N PRO A 183 -10.88 30.18 -14.42
CA PRO A 183 -11.62 31.44 -14.20
C PRO A 183 -12.86 31.35 -13.28
N ARG A 184 -13.05 30.28 -12.49
CA ARG A 184 -14.30 30.05 -11.74
C ARG A 184 -14.32 30.48 -10.28
N ALA A 185 -13.28 31.18 -9.80
CA ALA A 185 -13.15 31.52 -8.37
C ALA A 185 -13.84 32.84 -7.93
N TYR A 186 -14.47 33.62 -8.83
CA TYR A 186 -15.19 34.84 -8.45
C TYR A 186 -16.60 34.89 -9.06
N GLY A 187 -17.60 34.56 -8.26
CA GLY A 187 -19.01 34.79 -8.55
C GLY A 187 -19.84 34.76 -7.25
N PRO A 188 -20.70 35.76 -6.98
CA PRO A 188 -21.37 35.91 -5.69
C PRO A 188 -22.45 34.84 -5.49
N ARG A 189 -22.50 34.29 -4.26
CA ARG A 189 -23.49 33.30 -3.82
C ARG A 189 -24.90 33.90 -3.84
N THR A 190 -25.78 33.34 -4.67
CA THR A 190 -27.24 33.45 -4.47
C THR A 190 -27.81 32.11 -3.98
N PRO A 191 -28.83 32.11 -3.08
CA PRO A 191 -29.41 30.88 -2.56
C PRO A 191 -30.25 30.18 -3.63
N ARG A 192 -30.01 28.89 -3.89
CA ARG A 192 -30.85 28.09 -4.79
C ARG A 192 -32.10 27.58 -4.05
N PRO A 193 -33.30 27.67 -4.65
CA PRO A 193 -34.54 27.18 -4.05
C PRO A 193 -34.69 25.65 -4.18
N HIS A 194 -35.40 25.07 -3.22
CA HIS A 194 -35.78 23.65 -3.23
C HIS A 194 -36.65 23.31 -4.44
N SER A 195 -36.31 22.22 -5.13
CA SER A 195 -37.10 21.68 -6.25
C SER A 195 -37.78 20.36 -5.86
N PRO A 196 -38.98 20.08 -6.40
CA PRO A 196 -39.89 19.05 -5.90
C PRO A 196 -39.56 17.66 -6.47
N ILE A 197 -39.94 16.63 -5.71
CA ILE A 197 -39.83 15.22 -6.07
C ILE A 197 -40.82 14.89 -7.21
N PRO A 198 -40.39 14.39 -8.38
CA PRO A 198 -41.30 13.77 -9.34
C PRO A 198 -41.36 12.25 -9.17
N ALA A 199 -42.56 11.70 -9.36
CA ALA A 199 -42.88 10.29 -9.28
C ALA A 199 -42.19 9.45 -10.38
N ARG A 200 -41.87 8.20 -10.02
CA ARG A 200 -41.20 7.18 -10.84
C ARG A 200 -42.05 6.76 -12.06
N PRO A 201 -41.53 6.84 -13.30
CA PRO A 201 -42.19 6.22 -14.45
C PRO A 201 -41.93 4.71 -14.52
N HIS A 202 -42.95 3.96 -14.90
CA HIS A 202 -42.91 2.53 -15.16
C HIS A 202 -42.35 2.29 -16.59
N ILE A 203 -41.26 1.55 -16.74
CA ILE A 203 -40.65 1.23 -18.04
C ILE A 203 -41.13 -0.17 -18.48
N PRO A 204 -41.75 -0.34 -19.66
CA PRO A 204 -42.02 -1.65 -20.25
C PRO A 204 -40.74 -2.24 -20.85
N ARG A 205 -40.54 -3.56 -20.68
CA ARG A 205 -39.44 -4.32 -21.31
C ARG A 205 -39.61 -4.32 -22.82
N HIS A 206 -38.59 -3.89 -23.56
CA HIS A 206 -38.46 -4.16 -24.99
C HIS A 206 -37.09 -4.82 -25.24
N GLU A 207 -37.12 -5.92 -25.98
CA GLU A 207 -35.96 -6.60 -26.55
C GLU A 207 -35.44 -5.77 -27.72
N THR A 208 -34.15 -5.42 -27.74
CA THR A 208 -33.53 -4.82 -28.93
C THR A 208 -32.02 -5.04 -28.94
N TYR A 209 -31.57 -6.06 -29.67
CA TYR A 209 -30.30 -6.03 -30.42
C TYR A 209 -30.44 -6.88 -31.69
N PRO A 210 -30.07 -6.36 -32.88
CA PRO A 210 -30.02 -7.13 -34.11
C PRO A 210 -28.78 -8.03 -34.15
N ALA A 211 -28.96 -9.25 -34.67
CA ALA A 211 -27.90 -10.20 -34.94
C ALA A 211 -27.02 -9.72 -36.12
N TYR A 212 -25.72 -9.51 -35.86
CA TYR A 212 -24.73 -9.31 -36.91
C TYR A 212 -24.16 -10.67 -37.34
N GLN A 213 -24.26 -11.00 -38.63
CA GLN A 213 -23.55 -12.10 -39.27
C GLN A 213 -22.10 -11.69 -39.56
N HIS A 214 -21.12 -12.44 -39.05
CA HIS A 214 -19.71 -12.27 -39.42
C HIS A 214 -19.37 -13.02 -40.73
N PRO A 215 -18.56 -12.46 -41.63
CA PRO A 215 -18.00 -13.17 -42.78
C PRO A 215 -16.89 -14.16 -42.37
N PRO A 216 -16.62 -15.20 -43.19
CA PRO A 216 -15.66 -16.27 -42.86
C PRO A 216 -14.18 -15.82 -42.94
N PRO A 217 -13.27 -16.49 -42.20
CA PRO A 217 -11.84 -16.16 -42.18
C PRO A 217 -11.09 -16.64 -43.46
N PRO A 218 -9.96 -15.99 -43.82
CA PRO A 218 -9.13 -16.38 -44.97
C PRO A 218 -8.31 -17.67 -44.71
N PRO A 219 -7.89 -18.38 -45.77
CA PRO A 219 -7.16 -19.65 -45.66
C PRO A 219 -5.69 -19.48 -45.19
N PRO A 220 -5.09 -20.53 -44.57
CA PRO A 220 -3.73 -20.50 -44.04
C PRO A 220 -2.64 -20.57 -45.14
N PRO A 221 -1.42 -20.06 -44.86
CA PRO A 221 -0.29 -20.11 -45.79
C PRO A 221 0.35 -21.51 -45.90
N PRO A 222 1.03 -21.82 -47.02
CA PRO A 222 1.62 -23.14 -47.26
C PRO A 222 2.91 -23.41 -46.44
N PRO A 223 3.23 -24.69 -46.17
CA PRO A 223 4.40 -25.09 -45.38
C PRO A 223 5.73 -24.96 -46.16
N PRO A 224 6.87 -24.79 -45.45
CA PRO A 224 8.20 -24.70 -46.06
C PRO A 224 8.76 -26.07 -46.51
N PRO A 225 9.70 -26.09 -47.48
CA PRO A 225 10.28 -27.32 -48.03
C PRO A 225 11.30 -28.01 -47.09
N PRO A 226 11.54 -29.32 -47.28
CA PRO A 226 12.35 -30.14 -46.36
C PRO A 226 13.86 -29.92 -46.54
N VAL A 227 14.58 -29.98 -45.41
CA VAL A 227 16.06 -29.92 -45.33
C VAL A 227 16.64 -31.33 -45.52
N PHE A 228 17.64 -31.45 -46.39
CA PHE A 228 18.38 -32.69 -46.65
C PHE A 228 19.36 -33.05 -45.52
N PRO A 229 19.64 -34.34 -45.27
CA PRO A 229 20.62 -34.77 -44.28
C PRO A 229 22.02 -34.86 -44.90
N HIS A 230 23.02 -34.21 -44.30
CA HIS A 230 24.43 -34.47 -44.59
C HIS A 230 25.02 -35.45 -43.56
N SER A 231 25.71 -36.47 -44.08
CA SER A 231 26.46 -37.51 -43.37
C SER A 231 27.85 -37.02 -42.92
N PRO A 232 28.56 -37.76 -42.03
CA PRO A 232 29.81 -37.33 -41.40
C PRO A 232 31.04 -37.79 -42.20
N VAL A 233 32.17 -37.07 -42.07
CA VAL A 233 33.48 -37.52 -42.59
C VAL A 233 34.57 -37.38 -41.52
N TYR A 234 35.34 -38.46 -41.45
CA TYR A 234 36.53 -38.81 -40.65
C TYR A 234 37.78 -37.93 -40.89
N GLY A 235 38.73 -38.02 -39.95
CA GLY A 235 40.15 -37.69 -40.14
C GLY A 235 40.82 -37.26 -38.82
N GLU A 236 41.24 -38.19 -37.97
CA GLU A 236 42.62 -38.75 -37.85
C GLU A 236 43.65 -37.85 -37.13
N ILE A 237 44.25 -38.46 -36.09
CA ILE A 237 45.26 -38.07 -35.07
C ILE A 237 46.68 -38.33 -35.70
N PRO A 238 47.85 -37.73 -35.28
CA PRO A 238 48.52 -38.20 -34.04
C PRO A 238 49.67 -37.44 -33.29
N PHE A 239 49.87 -37.91 -32.02
CA PHE A 239 51.02 -37.85 -31.05
C PHE A 239 51.33 -36.51 -30.31
N ILE A 240 51.14 -36.28 -28.97
CA ILE A 240 51.66 -36.82 -27.66
C ILE A 240 53.07 -36.24 -27.26
N PRO A 241 53.48 -35.93 -25.99
CA PRO A 241 52.90 -36.23 -24.63
C PRO A 241 52.88 -35.06 -23.58
N GLY A 242 52.15 -35.25 -22.47
CA GLY A 242 52.53 -34.66 -21.17
C GLY A 242 51.39 -34.23 -20.24
N ASP A 243 51.27 -34.92 -19.10
CA ASP A 243 50.61 -34.56 -17.83
C ASP A 243 49.07 -34.58 -17.68
N ILE A 244 48.64 -35.62 -16.94
CA ILE A 244 47.30 -35.91 -16.45
C ILE A 244 47.17 -35.40 -15.01
N PRO A 245 46.01 -34.85 -14.61
CA PRO A 245 45.46 -35.20 -13.30
C PRO A 245 44.04 -35.79 -13.42
N PHE A 246 43.95 -37.03 -12.91
CA PHE A 246 42.83 -37.84 -12.47
C PHE A 246 41.41 -37.22 -12.51
N VAL A 247 40.55 -37.77 -13.37
CA VAL A 247 39.08 -37.61 -13.34
C VAL A 247 38.47 -39.00 -13.05
N PRO A 248 37.62 -39.19 -12.02
CA PRO A 248 36.98 -40.47 -11.75
C PRO A 248 35.87 -40.77 -12.79
N PRO A 249 35.54 -42.06 -13.04
CA PRO A 249 34.74 -42.48 -14.19
C PRO A 249 33.24 -42.14 -14.06
N PRO A 250 32.53 -41.94 -15.18
CA PRO A 250 31.08 -41.72 -15.18
C PRO A 250 30.33 -43.03 -14.88
N VAL A 251 29.35 -42.94 -13.99
CA VAL A 251 28.41 -44.03 -13.67
C VAL A 251 27.35 -44.15 -14.79
N PRO A 252 26.87 -45.36 -15.15
CA PRO A 252 26.03 -45.58 -16.34
C PRO A 252 24.65 -44.91 -16.27
N GLU A 253 24.19 -44.37 -17.40
CA GLU A 253 22.85 -43.82 -17.59
C GLU A 253 21.75 -44.89 -17.50
N ILE A 254 20.74 -44.63 -16.66
CA ILE A 254 19.48 -45.37 -16.58
C ILE A 254 18.39 -44.48 -17.22
N PRO A 255 17.46 -45.04 -18.03
CA PRO A 255 16.69 -44.29 -19.01
C PRO A 255 15.76 -43.24 -18.41
N GLN A 256 15.85 -42.02 -18.96
CA GLN A 256 15.03 -40.87 -18.60
C GLN A 256 13.57 -41.09 -19.00
N SER A 257 12.72 -41.25 -17.98
CA SER A 257 11.30 -40.93 -18.07
C SER A 257 11.11 -39.41 -17.90
N PRO A 258 10.07 -38.80 -18.50
CA PRO A 258 9.98 -37.34 -18.65
C PRO A 258 9.86 -36.66 -17.28
N THR A 259 10.91 -35.95 -16.88
CA THR A 259 10.92 -35.19 -15.63
C THR A 259 10.37 -33.80 -15.93
N TYR A 260 9.13 -33.55 -15.51
CA TYR A 260 8.64 -32.19 -15.32
C TYR A 260 9.56 -31.50 -14.30
N SER A 261 10.41 -30.60 -14.78
CA SER A 261 11.45 -29.96 -13.96
C SER A 261 10.81 -29.07 -12.88
N THR A 262 10.90 -29.53 -11.64
CA THR A 262 10.57 -28.82 -10.40
C THR A 262 11.69 -27.83 -10.07
N ALA A 263 11.85 -26.76 -10.86
CA ALA A 263 12.77 -25.67 -10.53
C ALA A 263 12.23 -24.72 -9.42
N SER A 264 11.13 -25.10 -8.75
CA SER A 264 10.35 -24.25 -7.83
C SER A 264 10.57 -24.54 -6.34
N SER A 265 11.49 -25.43 -5.98
CA SER A 265 11.75 -25.89 -4.60
C SER A 265 12.77 -25.05 -3.82
N GLN A 266 13.23 -23.90 -4.32
CA GLN A 266 14.32 -23.11 -3.69
C GLN A 266 13.88 -21.79 -3.02
N THR A 267 12.58 -21.51 -2.85
CA THR A 267 12.11 -20.24 -2.22
C THR A 267 11.35 -20.42 -0.92
N PHE A 268 11.88 -21.25 -0.02
CA PHE A 268 11.30 -21.40 1.30
C PHE A 268 11.90 -20.36 2.25
N SER A 269 11.05 -19.59 2.93
CA SER A 269 11.48 -18.78 4.06
C SER A 269 11.91 -19.71 5.19
N THR A 270 13.03 -19.37 5.86
CA THR A 270 13.46 -20.04 7.10
C THR A 270 12.59 -19.66 8.31
N HIS A 271 11.54 -18.87 8.10
CA HIS A 271 10.68 -18.30 9.13
C HIS A 271 9.25 -18.83 8.93
N SER A 272 8.77 -19.64 9.89
CA SER A 272 7.39 -20.16 9.88
C SER A 272 6.38 -19.13 10.39
N ASN A 273 5.17 -19.14 9.82
CA ASN A 273 4.02 -18.34 10.29
C ASN A 273 3.67 -18.58 11.78
N ASP A 274 3.96 -19.77 12.31
CA ASP A 274 3.68 -20.17 13.71
C ASP A 274 4.91 -20.06 14.63
N SER A 275 6.10 -19.84 14.07
CA SER A 275 7.31 -19.61 14.87
C SER A 275 7.39 -18.13 15.26
N GLY A 276 7.45 -17.85 16.56
CA GLY A 276 7.63 -16.52 17.15
C GLY A 276 8.95 -15.81 16.80
N ASN A 277 9.62 -16.21 15.70
CA ASN A 277 10.74 -15.46 15.16
C ASN A 277 10.21 -14.09 14.70
N ASN A 278 10.74 -13.04 15.33
CA ASN A 278 10.50 -11.66 14.95
C ASN A 278 11.18 -11.39 13.60
N VAL A 279 10.43 -11.57 12.52
CA VAL A 279 10.76 -10.96 11.23
C VAL A 279 10.28 -9.51 11.25
N ALA A 280 10.95 -8.65 10.49
CA ALA A 280 10.59 -7.24 10.40
C ALA A 280 9.18 -7.03 9.82
N HIS A 281 8.74 -7.90 8.91
CA HIS A 281 7.45 -7.78 8.24
C HIS A 281 6.79 -9.15 8.00
N TRP A 282 5.47 -9.25 8.19
CA TRP A 282 4.69 -10.50 8.09
C TRP A 282 4.87 -11.22 6.74
N ALA A 283 5.06 -10.48 5.63
CA ALA A 283 5.21 -11.06 4.30
C ALA A 283 6.40 -12.03 4.17
N MET A 284 7.42 -11.88 5.02
CA MET A 284 8.60 -12.75 5.06
C MET A 284 8.28 -14.18 5.52
N LYS A 285 7.09 -14.42 6.09
CA LYS A 285 6.65 -15.74 6.57
C LYS A 285 5.68 -16.45 5.62
N ILE A 286 5.23 -15.80 4.55
CA ILE A 286 4.16 -16.32 3.70
C ILE A 286 4.60 -17.51 2.85
N PHE A 287 5.81 -17.49 2.31
CA PHE A 287 6.34 -18.58 1.48
C PHE A 287 7.21 -19.52 2.32
N ASP A 288 6.63 -20.14 3.34
CA ASP A 288 7.33 -21.07 4.26
C ASP A 288 7.46 -22.51 3.72
N GLY A 289 6.93 -22.77 2.52
CA GLY A 289 6.99 -24.07 1.87
C GLY A 289 6.01 -25.11 2.37
N ARG A 290 5.11 -24.74 3.30
CA ARG A 290 4.15 -25.67 3.89
C ARG A 290 2.81 -25.73 3.15
N HIS A 291 2.68 -25.02 2.02
CA HIS A 291 1.49 -25.08 1.19
C HIS A 291 1.45 -26.39 0.39
N SER A 292 0.24 -26.87 0.09
CA SER A 292 0.04 -27.90 -0.91
C SER A 292 0.51 -27.44 -2.29
N SER A 293 0.67 -28.37 -3.22
CA SER A 293 1.11 -28.08 -4.59
C SER A 293 0.11 -28.66 -5.57
N THR A 294 -0.92 -27.87 -5.89
CA THR A 294 -1.95 -28.26 -6.86
C THR A 294 -1.65 -27.58 -8.20
N PRO A 295 -1.23 -28.33 -9.24
CA PRO A 295 -0.86 -27.75 -10.51
C PRO A 295 -2.07 -27.26 -11.30
N PHE A 296 -1.87 -26.18 -12.06
CA PHE A 296 -2.80 -25.81 -13.12
C PHE A 296 -2.72 -26.80 -14.28
N LYS A 297 -3.86 -27.04 -14.92
CA LYS A 297 -3.97 -27.84 -16.14
C LYS A 297 -3.75 -26.98 -17.37
N THR A 298 -4.28 -25.76 -17.32
CA THR A 298 -4.18 -24.79 -18.40
C THR A 298 -3.20 -23.71 -17.99
N LEU A 299 -2.04 -23.68 -18.64
CA LEU A 299 -1.05 -22.63 -18.44
C LEU A 299 -1.33 -21.45 -19.36
N GLY A 300 -1.41 -20.26 -18.79
CA GLY A 300 -1.58 -19.02 -19.54
C GLY A 300 -0.28 -18.51 -20.17
N GLN A 301 -0.33 -17.24 -20.59
CA GLN A 301 0.78 -16.58 -21.28
C GLN A 301 2.08 -16.58 -20.46
N PRO A 302 3.27 -16.63 -21.10
CA PRO A 302 4.55 -16.61 -20.40
C PRO A 302 4.78 -15.36 -19.53
N THR A 303 5.68 -15.50 -18.56
CA THR A 303 6.05 -14.42 -17.66
C THR A 303 6.83 -13.35 -18.43
N ARG A 304 6.40 -12.09 -18.35
CA ARG A 304 7.07 -10.96 -19.01
C ARG A 304 6.74 -9.64 -18.33
N CYS A 305 7.60 -8.65 -18.52
CA CYS A 305 7.37 -7.27 -18.09
C CYS A 305 7.49 -6.32 -19.27
N LEU A 306 6.57 -5.36 -19.37
CA LEU A 306 6.54 -4.27 -20.35
C LEU A 306 6.85 -2.92 -19.68
N GLY A 307 7.46 -2.96 -18.49
CA GLY A 307 7.89 -1.78 -17.77
C GLY A 307 9.02 -1.03 -18.48
N ARG A 308 9.36 0.14 -17.94
CA ARG A 308 10.57 0.87 -18.34
C ARG A 308 11.75 0.35 -17.54
N ASP A 309 12.87 0.07 -18.21
CA ASP A 309 14.09 -0.34 -17.52
C ASP A 309 14.59 0.79 -16.59
N GLU A 310 14.85 0.42 -15.34
CA GLU A 310 15.35 1.27 -14.26
C GLU A 310 16.63 0.65 -13.69
N PRO A 311 17.79 0.90 -14.31
CA PRO A 311 19.05 0.23 -13.93
C PRO A 311 19.45 0.43 -12.47
N GLN A 312 19.10 1.59 -11.88
CA GLN A 312 19.42 2.00 -10.52
C GLN A 312 18.34 1.62 -9.49
N ALA A 313 17.35 0.80 -9.86
CA ALA A 313 16.20 0.54 -9.02
C ALA A 313 16.56 -0.08 -7.65
N ILE A 314 17.58 -0.93 -7.59
CA ILE A 314 17.98 -1.60 -6.34
C ILE A 314 18.63 -0.59 -5.41
N GLU A 315 19.57 0.20 -5.94
CA GLU A 315 20.27 1.23 -5.18
C GLU A 315 19.31 2.28 -4.63
N LEU A 316 18.31 2.68 -5.43
CA LEU A 316 17.27 3.62 -5.00
C LEU A 316 16.35 3.04 -3.93
N LEU A 317 15.97 1.76 -4.05
CA LEU A 317 15.18 1.07 -3.03
C LEU A 317 15.93 1.04 -1.69
N ASP A 318 17.20 0.69 -1.73
CA ASP A 318 18.05 0.61 -0.54
C ASP A 318 18.26 2.00 0.08
N SER A 319 18.54 3.03 -0.73
CA SER A 319 18.73 4.42 -0.25
C SER A 319 17.45 5.02 0.32
N ASP A 320 16.29 4.63 -0.20
CA ASP A 320 14.97 5.09 0.25
C ASP A 320 14.46 4.33 1.49
N GLY A 321 15.22 3.36 2.03
CA GLY A 321 14.89 2.60 3.23
C GLY A 321 13.94 1.41 3.00
N PHE A 322 13.78 0.95 1.75
CA PHE A 322 12.98 -0.24 1.46
C PHE A 322 13.76 -1.52 1.79
N GLN A 323 13.07 -2.47 2.41
CA GLN A 323 13.58 -3.80 2.73
C GLN A 323 12.92 -4.84 1.82
N LYS A 324 13.70 -5.77 1.28
CA LYS A 324 13.19 -6.91 0.51
C LYS A 324 12.45 -7.87 1.46
N VAL A 325 11.14 -8.03 1.27
CA VAL A 325 10.30 -8.90 2.11
C VAL A 325 9.86 -10.18 1.41
N LEU A 326 9.94 -10.22 0.07
CA LEU A 326 9.65 -11.41 -0.72
C LEU A 326 10.56 -11.47 -1.95
N GLU A 327 10.95 -12.68 -2.36
CA GLU A 327 11.63 -12.96 -3.61
C GLU A 327 11.15 -14.29 -4.19
N THR A 328 10.72 -14.28 -5.45
CA THR A 328 10.10 -15.42 -6.13
C THR A 328 10.68 -15.57 -7.55
N PRO A 329 11.27 -16.72 -7.90
CA PRO A 329 11.72 -17.01 -9.24
C PRO A 329 10.53 -17.43 -10.11
N PHE A 330 10.61 -17.04 -11.36
CA PHE A 330 9.75 -17.47 -12.45
C PHE A 330 10.65 -18.03 -13.56
N GLU A 331 10.11 -19.00 -14.31
CA GLU A 331 10.72 -19.55 -15.55
C GLU A 331 12.21 -19.90 -15.48
N ALA A 332 12.53 -21.17 -15.19
CA ALA A 332 13.90 -21.73 -15.22
C ALA A 332 15.01 -20.79 -14.68
N THR A 333 14.68 -19.96 -13.67
CA THR A 333 15.54 -19.01 -12.93
C THR A 333 15.99 -17.71 -13.63
N ASN A 334 15.56 -17.44 -14.87
CA ASN A 334 15.95 -16.22 -15.58
C ASN A 334 15.15 -14.98 -15.17
N VAL A 335 14.00 -15.19 -14.53
CA VAL A 335 13.13 -14.12 -14.04
C VAL A 335 13.01 -14.19 -12.53
N TRP A 336 13.20 -13.05 -11.85
CA TRP A 336 12.98 -12.92 -10.42
C TRP A 336 12.05 -11.74 -10.13
N VAL A 337 11.06 -11.97 -9.28
CA VAL A 337 10.16 -10.92 -8.82
C VAL A 337 10.35 -10.76 -7.32
N ARG A 338 10.56 -9.53 -6.88
CA ARG A 338 10.75 -9.17 -5.48
C ARG A 338 9.67 -8.20 -5.03
N LEU A 339 9.25 -8.32 -3.77
CA LEU A 339 8.46 -7.29 -3.10
C LEU A 339 9.31 -6.62 -2.04
N TYR A 340 9.20 -5.30 -1.99
CA TYR A 340 9.90 -4.42 -1.08
C TYR A 340 8.89 -3.67 -0.22
N TRP A 341 9.25 -3.42 1.04
CA TRP A 341 8.45 -2.71 2.02
C TRP A 341 9.31 -1.72 2.80
N ARG A 342 8.78 -0.53 3.09
CA ARG A 342 9.45 0.47 3.92
C ARG A 342 8.73 0.62 5.25
N THR A 343 9.48 0.56 6.34
CA THR A 343 8.91 0.55 7.71
C THR A 343 8.24 1.86 8.10
N ASP A 344 8.78 2.99 7.64
CA ASP A 344 8.34 4.32 8.08
C ASP A 344 6.91 4.66 7.65
N ASP A 345 6.50 4.22 6.46
CA ASP A 345 5.22 4.60 5.82
C ASP A 345 4.50 3.41 5.15
N ASN A 346 4.92 2.18 5.47
CA ASN A 346 4.42 0.94 4.90
C ASN A 346 4.44 0.86 3.37
N ARG A 347 5.20 1.74 2.68
CA ARG A 347 5.17 1.77 1.22
C ARG A 347 5.66 0.46 0.64
N ALA A 348 4.98 0.00 -0.40
CA ALA A 348 5.25 -1.27 -1.02
C ALA A 348 5.60 -1.11 -2.51
N ARG A 349 6.67 -1.79 -2.93
CA ARG A 349 7.13 -1.79 -4.33
C ARG A 349 7.35 -3.21 -4.84
N ILE A 350 7.14 -3.40 -6.14
CA ILE A 350 7.51 -4.61 -6.86
C ILE A 350 8.72 -4.33 -7.75
N LEU A 351 9.66 -5.26 -7.77
CA LEU A 351 10.81 -5.24 -8.65
C LEU A 351 10.82 -6.53 -9.49
N PHE A 352 10.82 -6.38 -10.81
CA PHE A 352 10.94 -7.47 -11.77
C PHE A 352 12.34 -7.45 -12.39
N LEU A 353 13.04 -8.57 -12.30
CA LEU A 353 14.40 -8.75 -12.79
C LEU A 353 14.38 -9.81 -13.90
N THR A 354 14.97 -9.49 -15.06
CA THR A 354 15.11 -10.44 -16.17
C THR A 354 16.32 -10.10 -17.03
N LEU A 355 16.58 -10.93 -18.03
CA LEU A 355 17.49 -10.62 -19.13
C LEU A 355 16.70 -10.12 -20.34
N ASP A 356 17.24 -9.15 -21.07
CA ASP A 356 16.72 -8.76 -22.38
C ASP A 356 17.23 -9.72 -23.48
N SER A 357 16.83 -9.49 -24.74
CA SER A 357 17.23 -10.32 -25.87
C SER A 357 18.74 -10.33 -26.14
N SER A 358 19.49 -9.37 -25.60
CA SER A 358 20.95 -9.31 -25.67
C SER A 358 21.64 -9.98 -24.47
N GLY A 359 20.88 -10.55 -23.54
CA GLY A 359 21.41 -11.17 -22.31
C GLY A 359 21.77 -10.15 -21.23
N ARG A 360 21.41 -8.87 -21.40
CA ARG A 360 21.67 -7.83 -20.40
C ARG A 360 20.60 -7.86 -19.32
N ARG A 361 21.01 -7.69 -18.06
CA ARG A 361 20.11 -7.59 -16.90
C ARG A 361 19.32 -6.29 -16.96
N VAL A 362 18.00 -6.42 -17.04
CA VAL A 362 17.03 -5.33 -16.99
C VAL A 362 16.18 -5.42 -15.72
N ARG A 363 15.76 -4.26 -15.21
CA ARG A 363 15.08 -4.13 -13.93
C ARG A 363 13.88 -3.22 -14.09
N TYR A 364 12.72 -3.67 -13.63
CA TYR A 364 11.50 -2.88 -13.69
C TYR A 364 10.94 -2.71 -12.29
N CYS A 365 10.88 -1.48 -11.79
CA CYS A 365 10.33 -1.18 -10.47
C CYS A 365 8.99 -0.44 -10.62
N PHE A 366 8.04 -0.72 -9.72
CA PHE A 366 6.79 0.04 -9.67
C PHE A 366 6.17 0.01 -8.26
N PRO A 367 5.49 1.09 -7.80
CA PRO A 367 4.72 1.05 -6.57
C PRO A 367 3.50 0.13 -6.71
N LEU A 368 3.21 -0.67 -5.67
CA LEU A 368 2.04 -1.57 -5.70
C LEU A 368 0.72 -0.79 -5.84
N THR A 369 0.64 0.39 -5.23
CA THR A 369 -0.53 1.28 -5.25
C THR A 369 -0.85 1.80 -6.65
N GLY A 370 0.12 1.80 -7.57
CA GLY A 370 -0.07 2.17 -8.96
C GLY A 370 -0.45 1.01 -9.89
N LEU A 371 -0.60 -0.21 -9.37
CA LEU A 371 -0.94 -1.40 -10.15
C LEU A 371 -2.32 -1.92 -9.79
N LYS A 372 -3.04 -2.41 -10.80
CA LYS A 372 -4.21 -3.26 -10.68
C LYS A 372 -3.81 -4.70 -10.93
N VAL A 373 -4.15 -5.60 -10.01
CA VAL A 373 -3.88 -7.03 -10.12
C VAL A 373 -5.12 -7.75 -10.60
N LEU A 374 -5.01 -8.41 -11.76
CA LEU A 374 -6.06 -9.18 -12.39
C LEU A 374 -5.62 -10.63 -12.54
N ARG A 375 -6.48 -11.58 -12.16
CA ARG A 375 -6.28 -12.98 -12.51
C ARG A 375 -6.77 -13.25 -13.94
N THR A 376 -5.97 -13.96 -14.73
CA THR A 376 -6.38 -14.53 -16.01
C THR A 376 -5.77 -15.91 -16.12
N GLU A 377 -6.60 -16.95 -16.14
CA GLU A 377 -6.16 -18.36 -16.16
C GLU A 377 -5.21 -18.67 -14.98
N SER A 378 -3.99 -19.13 -15.28
CA SER A 378 -2.90 -19.41 -14.34
C SER A 378 -1.94 -18.22 -14.16
N CYS A 379 -2.36 -17.01 -14.56
CA CYS A 379 -1.52 -15.81 -14.55
C CYS A 379 -2.11 -14.69 -13.69
N LEU A 380 -1.22 -13.88 -13.13
CA LEU A 380 -1.54 -12.56 -12.59
C LEU A 380 -1.04 -11.49 -13.55
N GLN A 381 -1.97 -10.72 -14.09
CA GLN A 381 -1.69 -9.53 -14.88
C GLN A 381 -1.66 -8.31 -13.97
N LEU A 382 -0.56 -7.59 -14.02
CA LEU A 382 -0.32 -6.34 -13.32
C LEU A 382 -0.48 -5.22 -14.33
N CYS A 383 -1.52 -4.40 -14.18
CA CYS A 383 -1.83 -3.33 -15.11
C CYS A 383 -1.65 -1.96 -14.45
N ARG A 384 -1.24 -0.95 -15.22
CA ARG A 384 -1.10 0.45 -14.77
C ARG A 384 -2.01 1.35 -15.59
N VAL A 385 -2.38 2.51 -15.05
CA VAL A 385 -3.12 3.52 -15.81
C VAL A 385 -2.19 4.18 -16.84
N ASN A 386 -2.61 4.19 -18.10
CA ASN A 386 -2.01 4.96 -19.16
C ASN A 386 -2.41 6.43 -19.00
N ARG A 387 -1.42 7.31 -18.94
CA ARG A 387 -1.65 8.75 -18.72
C ARG A 387 -2.20 9.48 -19.94
N GLN A 388 -2.12 8.88 -21.14
CA GLN A 388 -2.58 9.52 -22.38
C GLN A 388 -4.07 9.36 -22.60
N ASP A 389 -4.62 8.16 -22.35
CA ASP A 389 -6.02 7.80 -22.62
C ASP A 389 -6.80 7.33 -21.38
N GLY A 390 -6.14 7.21 -20.23
CA GLY A 390 -6.74 6.73 -18.98
C GLY A 390 -7.01 5.22 -18.94
N GLN A 391 -6.63 4.46 -19.97
CA GLN A 391 -6.86 3.02 -20.05
C GLN A 391 -5.85 2.22 -19.23
N LEU A 392 -6.08 0.91 -19.11
CA LEU A 392 -5.16 0.02 -18.40
C LEU A 392 -4.18 -0.64 -19.36
N ASP A 393 -2.90 -0.35 -19.18
CA ASP A 393 -1.80 -1.02 -19.88
C ASP A 393 -1.23 -2.15 -19.04
N LEU A 394 -0.92 -3.28 -19.67
CA LEU A 394 -0.19 -4.37 -19.03
C LEU A 394 1.23 -3.90 -18.66
N TRP A 395 1.58 -3.95 -17.39
CA TRP A 395 2.93 -3.72 -16.89
C TRP A 395 3.71 -5.03 -16.75
N ALA A 396 3.09 -6.08 -16.21
CA ALA A 396 3.69 -7.42 -16.18
C ALA A 396 2.64 -8.52 -16.22
N ASN A 397 2.99 -9.66 -16.79
CA ASN A 397 2.23 -10.90 -16.69
C ASN A 397 3.09 -11.92 -15.94
N LEU A 398 2.56 -12.49 -14.85
CA LEU A 398 3.25 -13.47 -14.02
C LEU A 398 2.55 -14.81 -14.13
N ARG A 399 3.21 -15.81 -14.74
CA ARG A 399 2.64 -17.15 -14.92
C ARG A 399 3.00 -18.05 -13.74
N PHE A 400 1.99 -18.65 -13.13
CA PHE A 400 2.15 -19.60 -12.04
C PHE A 400 1.83 -21.01 -12.53
N THR A 401 2.61 -22.00 -12.09
CA THR A 401 2.34 -23.42 -12.35
C THR A 401 1.50 -24.05 -11.25
N LEU A 402 1.56 -23.49 -10.03
CA LEU A 402 0.83 -23.95 -8.84
C LEU A 402 -0.16 -22.89 -8.40
N TYR A 403 -1.39 -23.33 -8.09
CA TYR A 403 -2.45 -22.44 -7.65
C TYR A 403 -2.14 -21.76 -6.32
N GLU A 404 -1.60 -22.52 -5.36
CA GLU A 404 -1.30 -22.01 -4.02
C GLU A 404 -0.30 -20.85 -4.09
N ARG A 405 0.74 -20.96 -4.92
CA ARG A 405 1.72 -19.89 -5.11
C ARG A 405 1.10 -18.64 -5.71
N MET A 406 0.17 -18.78 -6.66
CA MET A 406 -0.54 -17.65 -7.25
C MET A 406 -1.41 -16.92 -6.22
N VAL A 407 -2.17 -17.67 -5.42
CA VAL A 407 -3.02 -17.12 -4.35
C VAL A 407 -2.16 -16.41 -3.30
N LEU A 408 -1.11 -17.06 -2.80
CA LEU A 408 -0.24 -16.46 -1.79
C LEU A 408 0.42 -15.18 -2.30
N PHE A 409 0.89 -15.17 -3.56
CA PHE A 409 1.46 -13.98 -4.16
C PHE A 409 0.42 -12.86 -4.31
N TYR A 410 -0.77 -13.16 -4.82
CA TYR A 410 -1.87 -12.21 -4.96
C TYR A 410 -2.29 -11.62 -3.62
N CYS A 411 -2.60 -12.46 -2.63
CA CYS A 411 -3.04 -12.02 -1.31
C CYS A 411 -1.97 -11.15 -0.62
N THR A 412 -0.69 -11.53 -0.75
CA THR A 412 0.43 -10.74 -0.23
C THR A 412 0.49 -9.35 -0.87
N MET A 413 0.44 -9.29 -2.21
CA MET A 413 0.48 -8.01 -2.94
C MET A 413 -0.69 -7.10 -2.56
N VAL A 414 -1.92 -7.63 -2.56
CA VAL A 414 -3.13 -6.83 -2.29
C VAL A 414 -3.16 -6.35 -0.83
N ALA A 415 -2.72 -7.20 0.11
CA ALA A 415 -2.63 -6.81 1.51
C ALA A 415 -1.56 -5.72 1.73
N MET A 416 -0.37 -5.87 1.13
CA MET A 416 0.70 -4.85 1.20
C MET A 416 0.26 -3.54 0.55
N LYS A 417 -0.34 -3.61 -0.65
CA LYS A 417 -0.88 -2.45 -1.38
C LYS A 417 -1.91 -1.68 -0.55
N ARG A 418 -2.73 -2.38 0.24
CA ARG A 418 -3.74 -1.74 1.09
C ARG A 418 -3.16 -1.14 2.38
N GLN A 419 -2.07 -1.72 2.88
CA GLN A 419 -1.36 -1.26 4.07
C GLN A 419 -0.39 -0.11 3.77
N ASP A 420 -0.06 0.12 2.50
CA ASP A 420 0.67 1.30 2.01
C ASP A 420 -0.06 2.60 2.41
N GLU A 421 0.67 3.54 3.01
CA GLU A 421 0.12 4.82 3.44
C GLU A 421 -0.39 5.66 2.26
N VAL A 422 0.19 5.48 1.07
CA VAL A 422 -0.32 6.09 -0.16
C VAL A 422 -1.52 5.30 -0.65
N SER A 423 -2.70 5.91 -0.63
CA SER A 423 -3.90 5.25 -1.13
C SER A 423 -3.81 4.99 -2.64
N ALA A 424 -4.16 3.77 -3.05
CA ALA A 424 -4.30 3.44 -4.47
C ALA A 424 -5.37 4.34 -5.13
N PRO A 425 -5.07 4.92 -6.31
CA PRO A 425 -6.05 5.68 -7.08
C PRO A 425 -7.35 4.91 -7.35
N ALA A 426 -8.46 5.65 -7.44
CA ALA A 426 -9.76 5.07 -7.80
C ALA A 426 -9.67 4.33 -9.16
N GLY A 427 -10.30 3.15 -9.25
CA GLY A 427 -10.31 2.31 -10.46
C GLY A 427 -9.21 1.26 -10.53
N LEU A 428 -8.22 1.31 -9.62
CA LEU A 428 -7.19 0.29 -9.46
C LEU A 428 -7.57 -0.80 -8.44
N ASP A 429 -8.86 -1.11 -8.32
CA ASP A 429 -9.35 -2.22 -7.51
C ASP A 429 -8.87 -3.57 -8.07
N ASP A 430 -8.35 -4.44 -7.20
CA ASP A 430 -7.79 -5.73 -7.59
C ASP A 430 -8.88 -6.80 -7.70
N PHE A 431 -8.77 -7.68 -8.71
CA PHE A 431 -9.76 -8.73 -8.95
C PHE A 431 -9.09 -10.08 -9.18
N PHE A 432 -9.34 -11.02 -8.27
CA PHE A 432 -8.97 -12.42 -8.46
C PHE A 432 -10.02 -13.25 -9.23
N GLN A 433 -11.21 -12.68 -9.39
CA GLN A 433 -12.32 -13.29 -10.15
C GLN A 433 -12.37 -12.71 -11.57
N PRO A 434 -12.80 -13.49 -12.57
CA PRO A 434 -13.30 -14.86 -12.46
C PRO A 434 -12.18 -15.90 -12.41
N GLY A 435 -12.33 -16.93 -11.57
CA GLY A 435 -11.37 -18.05 -11.54
C GLY A 435 -11.70 -19.12 -10.50
N GLU A 436 -12.47 -18.75 -9.48
CA GLU A 436 -12.88 -19.66 -8.41
C GLU A 436 -14.40 -19.71 -8.33
N ASN A 437 -14.91 -20.84 -7.85
CA ASN A 437 -16.29 -20.96 -7.39
C ASN A 437 -16.31 -20.74 -5.88
N GLN A 438 -17.24 -19.92 -5.41
CA GLN A 438 -17.53 -19.86 -3.97
C GLN A 438 -18.45 -21.03 -3.62
N GLU A 439 -17.91 -22.04 -2.95
CA GLU A 439 -18.66 -23.23 -2.53
C GLU A 439 -19.48 -22.95 -1.26
N TYR A 440 -18.99 -22.04 -0.40
CA TYR A 440 -19.67 -21.62 0.83
C TYR A 440 -19.32 -20.17 1.16
N GLY A 441 -20.25 -19.46 1.81
CA GLY A 441 -20.01 -18.13 2.37
C GLY A 441 -20.83 -17.91 3.64
N GLY A 442 -20.17 -17.49 4.72
CA GLY A 442 -20.79 -17.25 6.02
C GLY A 442 -20.09 -16.14 6.79
N GLU A 443 -20.52 -15.91 8.03
CA GLU A 443 -19.92 -14.93 8.93
C GLU A 443 -19.28 -15.63 10.13
N ILE A 444 -18.02 -15.30 10.39
CA ILE A 444 -17.30 -15.77 11.59
C ILE A 444 -17.00 -14.56 12.48
N GLN A 445 -16.90 -14.84 13.77
CA GLN A 445 -16.55 -13.88 14.80
C GLN A 445 -15.22 -14.25 15.46
N ASP A 446 -14.37 -13.25 15.61
CA ASP A 446 -13.13 -13.32 16.35
C ASP A 446 -13.11 -12.17 17.37
N ASN A 447 -13.25 -12.50 18.65
CA ASN A 447 -13.42 -11.52 19.73
C ASN A 447 -14.60 -10.56 19.44
N THR A 448 -14.30 -9.29 19.13
CA THR A 448 -15.29 -8.25 18.79
C THR A 448 -15.42 -8.01 17.28
N TYR A 449 -14.63 -8.69 16.45
CA TYR A 449 -14.61 -8.49 15.00
C TYR A 449 -15.43 -9.54 14.27
N LEU A 450 -16.17 -9.07 13.26
CA LEU A 450 -16.88 -9.92 12.30
C LEU A 450 -16.09 -10.00 10.99
N HIS A 451 -15.95 -11.22 10.48
CA HIS A 451 -15.30 -11.52 9.23
C HIS A 451 -16.25 -12.24 8.28
N ALA A 452 -16.14 -11.93 6.99
CA ALA A 452 -16.75 -12.74 5.96
C ALA A 452 -15.83 -13.94 5.69
N PHE A 453 -16.34 -15.15 5.89
CA PHE A 453 -15.61 -16.39 5.67
C PHE A 453 -16.14 -17.10 4.42
N ARG A 454 -15.24 -17.60 3.58
CA ARG A 454 -15.59 -18.24 2.31
C ARG A 454 -14.77 -19.49 2.07
N ILE A 455 -15.37 -20.46 1.38
CA ILE A 455 -14.67 -21.57 0.76
C ILE A 455 -14.63 -21.32 -0.73
N PHE A 456 -13.42 -21.22 -1.29
CA PHE A 456 -13.21 -21.11 -2.72
C PHE A 456 -12.66 -22.41 -3.27
N ARG A 457 -13.16 -22.80 -4.44
CA ARG A 457 -12.63 -23.88 -5.26
C ARG A 457 -12.18 -23.35 -6.60
N ASP A 458 -10.93 -23.59 -6.94
CA ASP A 458 -10.38 -23.21 -8.23
C ASP A 458 -11.01 -24.00 -9.39
N LYS A 459 -11.36 -23.32 -10.48
CA LYS A 459 -12.04 -23.95 -11.61
C LYS A 459 -11.14 -24.88 -12.43
N ASP A 460 -9.84 -24.58 -12.51
CA ASP A 460 -8.89 -25.31 -13.36
C ASP A 460 -8.15 -26.40 -12.58
N SER A 461 -7.44 -26.01 -11.51
CA SER A 461 -6.66 -26.90 -10.64
C SER A 461 -7.53 -27.74 -9.71
N GLY A 462 -8.72 -27.26 -9.35
CA GLY A 462 -9.60 -27.90 -8.36
C GLY A 462 -9.16 -27.71 -6.91
N CYS A 463 -8.11 -26.93 -6.65
CA CYS A 463 -7.66 -26.63 -5.29
C CYS A 463 -8.76 -25.91 -4.49
N VAL A 464 -8.88 -26.22 -3.20
CA VAL A 464 -9.86 -25.65 -2.28
C VAL A 464 -9.15 -24.90 -1.17
N ARG A 465 -9.57 -23.66 -0.94
CA ARG A 465 -9.03 -22.79 0.09
C ARG A 465 -10.12 -22.15 0.94
N PHE A 466 -9.79 -21.90 2.19
CA PHE A 466 -10.52 -21.00 3.06
C PHE A 466 -9.98 -19.58 2.90
N GLU A 467 -10.87 -18.60 2.98
CA GLU A 467 -10.53 -17.18 3.02
C GLU A 467 -11.37 -16.46 4.06
N ALA A 468 -10.73 -15.58 4.83
CA ALA A 468 -11.43 -14.61 5.66
C ALA A 468 -11.07 -13.19 5.25
N THR A 469 -12.09 -12.34 5.10
CA THR A 469 -11.95 -10.89 4.87
C THR A 469 -12.72 -10.11 5.93
N ALA A 470 -12.47 -8.82 6.07
CA ALA A 470 -13.30 -7.97 6.93
C ALA A 470 -14.77 -8.03 6.47
N ARG A 471 -15.72 -8.10 7.40
CA ARG A 471 -17.14 -8.22 7.02
C ARG A 471 -17.67 -6.97 6.31
N ARG A 472 -17.21 -5.79 6.71
CA ARG A 472 -17.65 -4.48 6.20
C ARG A 472 -16.47 -3.51 6.08
N GLY A 473 -16.72 -2.38 5.43
CA GLY A 473 -15.75 -1.31 5.30
C GLY A 473 -14.80 -1.50 4.12
N PRO A 474 -13.74 -0.69 4.06
CA PRO A 474 -12.86 -0.60 2.91
C PRO A 474 -11.85 -1.77 2.80
N LEU A 475 -11.87 -2.71 3.75
CA LEU A 475 -11.04 -3.92 3.75
C LEU A 475 -11.82 -5.18 3.38
N LYS A 476 -13.09 -5.05 2.96
CA LYS A 476 -13.99 -6.19 2.73
C LYS A 476 -13.54 -7.15 1.61
N THR A 477 -12.67 -6.67 0.71
CA THR A 477 -12.10 -7.41 -0.41
C THR A 477 -10.65 -7.84 -0.17
N ILE A 478 -10.08 -7.50 0.99
CA ILE A 478 -8.67 -7.72 1.29
C ILE A 478 -8.57 -8.94 2.22
N PRO A 479 -7.81 -9.98 1.83
CA PRO A 479 -7.66 -11.18 2.65
C PRO A 479 -6.93 -10.86 3.95
N ILE A 480 -7.52 -11.25 5.08
CA ILE A 480 -6.87 -11.22 6.39
C ILE A 480 -6.01 -12.47 6.54
N TRP A 481 -6.59 -13.62 6.17
CA TRP A 481 -5.87 -14.89 6.09
C TRP A 481 -6.50 -15.84 5.07
N THR A 482 -5.71 -16.81 4.61
CA THR A 482 -6.16 -17.92 3.77
C THR A 482 -5.53 -19.24 4.22
N ALA A 483 -6.14 -20.37 3.90
CA ALA A 483 -5.58 -21.69 4.17
C ALA A 483 -5.97 -22.68 3.07
N PHE A 484 -5.03 -23.50 2.62
CA PHE A 484 -5.29 -24.55 1.63
C PHE A 484 -5.71 -25.85 2.32
N VAL A 485 -6.84 -26.40 1.88
CA VAL A 485 -7.57 -27.44 2.63
C VAL A 485 -8.03 -28.60 1.76
N THR A 486 -7.61 -28.65 0.49
CA THR A 486 -7.98 -29.69 -0.48
C THR A 486 -7.77 -31.09 0.08
N GLN A 487 -6.62 -31.33 0.72
CA GLN A 487 -6.21 -32.62 1.27
C GLN A 487 -7.07 -33.10 2.46
N TYR A 488 -7.93 -32.24 3.01
CA TYR A 488 -8.77 -32.57 4.16
C TYR A 488 -10.23 -32.81 3.78
N ILE A 489 -10.58 -32.66 2.50
CA ILE A 489 -11.92 -32.94 2.01
C ILE A 489 -12.22 -34.43 2.18
N GLY A 490 -13.42 -34.76 2.65
CA GLY A 490 -13.80 -36.12 3.04
C GLY A 490 -13.24 -36.62 4.38
N HIS A 491 -12.19 -35.99 4.94
CA HIS A 491 -11.61 -36.39 6.22
C HIS A 491 -12.45 -35.89 7.42
N ARG A 492 -13.49 -36.66 7.78
CA ARG A 492 -14.39 -36.35 8.92
C ARG A 492 -13.68 -36.09 10.25
N GLY A 493 -12.50 -36.65 10.44
CA GLY A 493 -11.70 -36.48 11.66
C GLY A 493 -10.82 -35.23 11.70
N TRP A 494 -10.71 -34.45 10.62
CA TRP A 494 -9.83 -33.27 10.55
C TRP A 494 -10.41 -32.05 11.26
N MET A 495 -11.73 -31.87 11.18
CA MET A 495 -12.46 -30.82 11.88
C MET A 495 -13.50 -31.41 12.84
N LYS A 496 -13.72 -30.76 13.97
CA LYS A 496 -14.67 -31.18 15.00
C LYS A 496 -15.45 -29.98 15.51
N ARG A 497 -16.77 -30.11 15.64
CA ARG A 497 -17.60 -29.15 16.35
C ARG A 497 -17.34 -29.25 17.87
N VAL A 498 -16.93 -28.13 18.48
CA VAL A 498 -16.58 -28.05 19.92
C VAL A 498 -17.52 -27.14 20.72
N GLY A 499 -18.47 -26.49 20.04
CA GLY A 499 -19.56 -25.71 20.63
C GLY A 499 -20.75 -25.63 19.67
N SER A 500 -21.81 -24.89 20.04
CA SER A 500 -22.95 -24.69 19.14
C SER A 500 -22.53 -23.97 17.85
N SER A 501 -21.62 -23.01 17.91
CA SER A 501 -21.18 -22.28 16.71
C SER A 501 -19.68 -22.37 16.43
N THR A 502 -18.95 -23.28 17.08
CA THR A 502 -17.47 -23.32 17.00
C THR A 502 -16.96 -24.65 16.43
N VAL A 503 -16.07 -24.54 15.44
CA VAL A 503 -15.35 -25.66 14.82
C VAL A 503 -13.87 -25.56 15.14
N GLN A 504 -13.27 -26.67 15.53
CA GLN A 504 -11.84 -26.81 15.78
C GLN A 504 -11.20 -27.68 14.70
N PHE A 505 -9.99 -27.32 14.27
CA PHE A 505 -9.22 -28.01 13.24
C PHE A 505 -7.99 -28.70 13.85
N LYS A 506 -7.60 -29.88 13.35
CA LYS A 506 -6.41 -30.58 13.84
C LYS A 506 -5.10 -29.98 13.29
N ASP A 507 -5.01 -29.84 11.98
CA ASP A 507 -3.76 -29.49 11.27
C ASP A 507 -4.00 -28.37 10.24
N LEU A 508 -4.68 -27.31 10.66
CA LEU A 508 -4.90 -26.13 9.82
C LEU A 508 -3.62 -25.31 9.77
N HIS A 509 -3.22 -24.90 8.56
CA HIS A 509 -2.08 -24.03 8.35
C HIS A 509 -2.54 -22.72 7.67
N PRO A 510 -2.86 -21.67 8.45
CA PRO A 510 -3.27 -20.38 7.92
C PRO A 510 -2.07 -19.49 7.55
N TYR A 511 -2.21 -18.77 6.43
CA TYR A 511 -1.33 -17.68 6.02
C TYR A 511 -1.99 -16.36 6.37
N VAL A 512 -1.37 -15.57 7.24
CA VAL A 512 -1.94 -14.32 7.77
C VAL A 512 -1.25 -13.12 7.13
N PHE A 513 -2.04 -12.18 6.59
CA PHE A 513 -1.57 -11.05 5.79
C PHE A 513 -1.58 -9.71 6.54
N HIS A 514 -1.54 -9.74 7.87
CA HIS A 514 -1.56 -8.54 8.71
C HIS A 514 -0.73 -8.72 9.97
N GLN A 515 0.02 -7.68 10.35
CA GLN A 515 0.77 -7.67 11.59
C GLN A 515 -0.19 -7.59 12.78
N GLY A 516 -0.04 -8.49 13.75
CA GLY A 516 -0.84 -8.47 14.99
C GLY A 516 -2.19 -9.18 14.91
N TYR A 517 -2.61 -9.67 13.74
CA TYR A 517 -3.76 -10.59 13.67
C TYR A 517 -3.32 -12.00 14.07
N THR A 518 -4.04 -12.62 15.00
CA THR A 518 -3.80 -14.02 15.40
C THR A 518 -5.09 -14.79 15.28
N LEU A 519 -5.08 -15.85 14.47
CA LEU A 519 -6.26 -16.69 14.32
C LEU A 519 -6.57 -17.41 15.65
N PRO A 520 -7.83 -17.43 16.13
CA PRO A 520 -8.17 -18.00 17.42
C PRO A 520 -7.71 -19.45 17.56
N LYS A 521 -7.12 -19.75 18.72
CA LYS A 521 -6.74 -21.10 19.13
C LYS A 521 -7.51 -21.46 20.40
N GLY A 522 -8.02 -22.69 20.48
CA GLY A 522 -8.65 -23.20 21.69
C GLY A 522 -7.63 -23.53 22.78
N PRO A 523 -8.08 -23.98 23.97
CA PRO A 523 -7.19 -24.39 25.07
C PRO A 523 -6.20 -25.50 24.70
N SER A 524 -6.53 -26.30 23.67
CA SER A 524 -5.65 -27.34 23.12
C SER A 524 -4.56 -26.82 22.17
N GLY A 525 -4.47 -25.50 21.95
CA GLY A 525 -3.55 -24.88 20.99
C GLY A 525 -3.96 -25.02 19.52
N LYS A 526 -5.08 -25.70 19.24
CA LYS A 526 -5.62 -25.94 17.90
C LYS A 526 -6.46 -24.77 17.41
N TYR A 527 -6.34 -24.45 16.12
CA TYR A 527 -7.12 -23.39 15.51
C TYR A 527 -8.62 -23.66 15.57
N GLN A 528 -9.38 -22.58 15.81
CA GLN A 528 -10.83 -22.60 15.92
C GLN A 528 -11.43 -21.48 15.08
N LEU A 529 -12.62 -21.74 14.53
CA LEU A 529 -13.49 -20.75 13.91
C LEU A 529 -14.83 -20.77 14.64
N THR A 530 -15.30 -19.59 15.03
CA THR A 530 -16.61 -19.40 15.65
C THR A 530 -17.50 -18.67 14.66
N PHE A 531 -18.57 -19.32 14.21
CA PHE A 531 -19.61 -18.74 13.37
C PHE A 531 -20.60 -17.94 14.21
N THR A 532 -21.30 -17.00 13.58
CA THR A 532 -22.34 -16.22 14.28
C THR A 532 -23.63 -17.00 14.49
N SER A 533 -23.87 -18.07 13.71
CA SER A 533 -25.01 -18.98 13.90
C SER A 533 -24.61 -20.47 13.97
N PRO A 534 -25.33 -21.28 14.77
CA PRO A 534 -25.18 -22.74 14.75
C PRO A 534 -25.52 -23.38 13.39
N GLU A 535 -26.42 -22.75 12.64
CA GLU A 535 -26.85 -23.17 11.31
C GLU A 535 -25.69 -23.04 10.31
N ASP A 536 -25.00 -21.89 10.31
CA ASP A 536 -23.81 -21.65 9.49
C ASP A 536 -22.71 -22.68 9.76
N THR A 537 -22.52 -23.03 11.03
CA THR A 537 -21.55 -24.07 11.43
C THR A 537 -21.88 -25.42 10.80
N LYS A 538 -23.17 -25.80 10.83
CA LYS A 538 -23.65 -27.07 10.27
C LYS A 538 -23.54 -27.08 8.75
N GLU A 539 -23.94 -25.99 8.11
CA GLU A 539 -23.85 -25.82 6.66
C GLU A 539 -22.40 -25.84 6.20
N PHE A 540 -21.51 -25.07 6.83
CA PHE A 540 -20.07 -25.08 6.56
C PHE A 540 -19.49 -26.49 6.58
N MET A 541 -19.71 -27.22 7.67
CA MET A 541 -19.17 -28.57 7.83
C MET A 541 -19.73 -29.54 6.79
N SER A 542 -21.05 -29.46 6.53
CA SER A 542 -21.71 -30.28 5.53
C SER A 542 -21.15 -29.98 4.14
N THR A 543 -21.19 -28.72 3.71
CA THR A 543 -20.72 -28.27 2.40
C THR A 543 -19.28 -28.70 2.16
N PHE A 544 -18.37 -28.42 3.10
CA PHE A 544 -16.96 -28.81 2.96
C PHE A 544 -16.76 -30.31 2.72
N HIS A 545 -17.50 -31.17 3.42
CA HIS A 545 -17.42 -32.62 3.24
C HIS A 545 -17.98 -33.12 1.91
N TYR A 546 -18.88 -32.37 1.28
CA TYR A 546 -19.49 -32.72 0.00
C TYR A 546 -18.86 -32.00 -1.20
N ILE A 547 -17.83 -31.17 -0.99
CA ILE A 547 -17.07 -30.59 -2.10
C ILE A 547 -16.47 -31.73 -2.91
N LYS A 548 -16.83 -31.78 -4.19
CA LYS A 548 -16.25 -32.75 -5.13
C LYS A 548 -14.87 -32.27 -5.55
N THR A 549 -13.84 -32.85 -4.95
CA THR A 549 -12.49 -32.82 -5.50
C THR A 549 -12.42 -33.77 -6.70
N ARG A 550 -11.67 -33.38 -7.73
CA ARG A 550 -11.48 -34.23 -8.92
C ARG A 550 -10.47 -35.32 -8.66
#